data_AF-A0A934CH32-F1
#
_entry.id   AF-A0A934CH32-F1
#
_cell.length_a   1.000
_cell.length_b   1.000
_cell.length_c   1.000
_cell.angle_alpha   90.00
_cell.angle_beta   90.00
_cell.angle_gamma   90.00
#
_symmetry.space_group_name_H-M   'P 1'
#
loop_
_entity.id
_entity.type
_entity.pdbx_description
1 polymer ?
#
loop_
_entity_poly.entity_id
_entity_poly.type
_entity_poly.pdbx_seq_one_letter_code
_entity_poly.pdbx_strand_id
1 'polypeptide(L)'
;MAGKYRGESGSRGPWSREGSGAKIDPRVSAAELRRDMPKLDLHTTDPLMVEGEVVRFVEQYREDKNVESIEIVYGIGKGVLRRITFEALRPYQDNGIILDVYEGNGGSCTVIFDK
;
A
#
# COMPACT_ATOMS: atom_id res chain seq x y z
N MET A 1 -11.27 -45.95 -48.28
CA MET A 1 -10.63 -45.14 -49.34
C MET A 1 -10.49 -43.71 -48.84
N ALA A 2 -9.32 -43.12 -49.11
CA ALA A 2 -8.83 -41.72 -48.97
C ALA A 2 -9.72 -40.62 -48.34
N GLY A 3 -9.20 -39.64 -47.60
CA GLY A 3 -7.82 -39.16 -47.54
C GLY A 3 -7.59 -38.07 -46.49
N LYS A 4 -6.30 -37.81 -46.27
CA LYS A 4 -5.68 -36.89 -45.30
C LYS A 4 -5.84 -35.43 -45.73
N TYR A 5 -6.04 -34.52 -44.76
CA TYR A 5 -5.40 -33.19 -44.78
C TYR A 5 -4.88 -32.84 -43.39
N ARG A 6 -3.61 -32.42 -43.39
CA ARG A 6 -2.79 -31.98 -42.26
C ARG A 6 -2.89 -30.46 -42.20
N GLY A 7 -3.07 -29.91 -41.00
CA GLY A 7 -3.05 -28.48 -40.74
C GLY A 7 -2.82 -28.23 -39.26
N GLU A 8 -1.55 -28.25 -38.85
CA GLU A 8 -1.09 -27.69 -37.58
C GLU A 8 -1.13 -26.16 -37.67
N SER A 9 -1.78 -25.46 -36.75
CA SER A 9 -1.32 -24.18 -36.17
C SER A 9 -2.27 -23.73 -35.04
N GLY A 10 -1.68 -23.16 -33.99
CA GLY A 10 -2.31 -22.79 -32.73
C GLY A 10 -3.53 -21.88 -32.83
N SER A 11 -4.32 -21.71 -31.77
CA SER A 11 -3.82 -21.35 -30.45
C SER A 11 -4.79 -21.80 -29.38
N ARG A 12 -4.26 -22.46 -28.34
CA ARG A 12 -4.89 -22.57 -27.03
C ARG A 12 -5.07 -21.13 -26.52
N GLY A 13 -6.29 -20.62 -26.48
CA GLY A 13 -6.58 -19.39 -25.73
C GLY A 13 -6.65 -19.73 -24.25
N PRO A 14 -5.73 -19.25 -23.39
CA PRO A 14 -5.80 -19.45 -21.96
C PRO A 14 -6.25 -18.14 -21.34
N TRP A 15 -7.55 -17.96 -21.16
CA TRP A 15 -8.04 -16.99 -20.18
C TRP A 15 -9.09 -17.68 -19.32
N SER A 16 -8.64 -18.80 -18.72
CA SER A 16 -9.14 -19.24 -17.43
C SER A 16 -8.85 -18.13 -16.43
N ARG A 17 -9.91 -17.58 -15.85
CA ARG A 17 -10.02 -17.05 -14.49
C ARG A 17 -8.72 -17.05 -13.67
N GLU A 18 -8.04 -15.91 -13.63
CA GLU A 18 -7.19 -15.55 -12.50
C GLU A 18 -7.66 -14.19 -12.01
N GLY A 19 -8.39 -14.21 -10.89
CA GLY A 19 -8.56 -13.02 -10.08
C GLY A 19 -7.17 -12.49 -9.81
N SER A 20 -7.01 -11.19 -9.98
CA SER A 20 -5.78 -10.46 -9.66
C SER A 20 -5.51 -10.64 -8.18
N GLY A 21 -4.88 -11.76 -7.83
CA GLY A 21 -4.17 -11.94 -6.58
C GLY A 21 -2.98 -11.01 -6.69
N ALA A 22 -3.24 -9.72 -6.43
CA ALA A 22 -2.21 -8.86 -5.88
C ALA A 22 -1.56 -9.73 -4.80
N LYS A 23 -0.27 -10.04 -4.99
CA LYS A 23 0.49 -10.74 -3.97
C LYS A 23 0.55 -9.77 -2.80
N ILE A 24 -0.48 -9.80 -1.96
CA ILE A 24 -0.52 -9.03 -0.73
C ILE A 24 0.68 -9.55 0.03
N ASP A 25 1.67 -8.68 0.23
CA ASP A 25 2.87 -9.05 0.94
C ASP A 25 2.45 -9.66 2.28
N PRO A 26 3.02 -10.80 2.70
CA PRO A 26 2.61 -11.45 3.95
C PRO A 26 2.73 -10.52 5.16
N ARG A 27 3.59 -9.48 5.10
CA ARG A 27 3.69 -8.42 6.11
C ARG A 27 2.47 -7.50 6.08
N VAL A 28 1.93 -7.20 4.90
CA VAL A 28 0.66 -6.46 4.74
C VAL A 28 -0.51 -7.28 5.25
N SER A 29 -0.59 -8.56 4.90
CA SER A 29 -1.63 -9.45 5.44
C SER A 29 -1.58 -9.53 6.97
N ALA A 30 -0.37 -9.57 7.55
CA ALA A 30 -0.20 -9.53 9.01
C ALA A 30 -0.53 -8.16 9.62
N ALA A 31 -0.21 -7.05 8.94
CA ALA A 31 -0.52 -5.69 9.37
C ALA A 31 -2.03 -5.41 9.34
N GLU A 32 -2.74 -5.84 8.31
CA GLU A 32 -4.20 -5.70 8.21
C GLU A 32 -4.96 -6.55 9.25
N LEU A 33 -4.35 -7.63 9.74
CA LEU A 33 -4.90 -8.47 10.80
C LEU A 33 -4.65 -7.92 12.22
N ARG A 34 -3.80 -6.90 12.38
CA ARG A 34 -3.48 -6.33 13.70
C ARG A 34 -4.49 -5.26 14.10
N ARG A 35 -5.33 -5.58 15.09
CA ARG A 35 -6.22 -4.63 15.78
C ARG A 35 -5.47 -3.47 16.46
N ASP A 36 -4.16 -3.62 16.69
CA ASP A 36 -3.31 -2.68 17.42
C ASP A 36 -2.37 -1.86 16.52
N MET A 37 -2.54 -1.89 15.18
CA MET A 37 -1.75 -1.04 14.29
C MET A 37 -2.02 0.44 14.62
N PRO A 38 -1.00 1.24 14.97
CA PRO A 38 -1.21 2.66 15.25
C PRO A 38 -1.77 3.39 14.04
N LYS A 39 -2.75 4.26 14.28
CA LYS A 39 -3.45 4.98 13.22
C LYS A 39 -3.34 6.49 13.41
N LEU A 40 -3.02 7.19 12.32
CA LEU A 40 -3.15 8.63 12.21
C LEU A 40 -4.34 8.95 11.33
N ASP A 41 -5.29 9.70 11.87
CA ASP A 41 -6.44 10.18 11.12
C ASP A 41 -6.24 11.65 10.74
N LEU A 42 -6.37 11.95 9.44
CA LEU A 42 -6.19 13.26 8.84
C LEU A 42 -7.48 13.80 8.20
N HIS A 43 -8.65 13.15 8.33
CA HIS A 43 -9.83 13.48 7.51
C HIS A 43 -10.37 14.90 7.71
N THR A 44 -10.11 15.51 8.89
CA THR A 44 -10.44 16.91 9.21
C THR A 44 -9.21 17.80 9.36
N THR A 45 -8.01 17.29 9.11
CA THR A 45 -6.77 18.05 9.32
C THR A 45 -6.60 19.09 8.22
N ASP A 46 -6.23 20.31 8.62
CA ASP A 46 -5.91 21.37 7.67
C ASP A 46 -4.74 20.94 6.77
N PRO A 47 -4.83 21.11 5.43
CA PRO A 47 -3.76 20.70 4.52
C PRO A 47 -2.37 21.23 4.87
N LEU A 48 -2.26 22.42 5.48
CA LEU A 48 -0.97 23.02 5.85
C LEU A 48 -0.33 22.31 7.05
N MET A 49 -1.11 21.56 7.84
CA MET A 49 -0.64 20.85 9.03
C MET A 49 -0.33 19.37 8.75
N VAL A 50 -0.83 18.81 7.66
CA VAL A 50 -0.73 17.38 7.34
C VAL A 50 0.72 16.90 7.32
N GLU A 51 1.61 17.62 6.65
CA GLU A 51 3.02 17.24 6.55
C GLU A 51 3.64 17.09 7.94
N GLY A 52 3.45 18.08 8.82
CA GLY A 52 3.97 18.06 10.18
C GLY A 52 3.41 16.91 11.01
N GLU A 53 2.12 16.61 10.88
CA GLU A 53 1.49 15.50 11.61
C GLU A 53 1.97 14.13 11.11
N VAL A 54 2.10 13.94 9.80
CA VAL A 54 2.65 12.71 9.20
C VAL A 54 4.10 12.49 9.65
N VAL A 55 4.93 13.53 9.57
CA VAL A 55 6.33 13.49 10.02
C VAL A 55 6.41 13.12 11.49
N ARG A 56 5.68 13.82 12.37
CA ARG A 56 5.70 13.53 13.82
C ARG A 56 5.27 12.12 14.12
N PHE A 57 4.26 11.62 13.42
CA PHE A 57 3.73 10.27 13.62
C PHE A 57 4.72 9.19 13.16
N VAL A 58 5.37 9.38 12.01
CA VAL A 58 6.44 8.50 11.53
C VAL A 58 7.63 8.49 12.50
N GLU A 59 8.10 9.66 12.93
CA GLU A 59 9.20 9.78 13.89
C GLU A 59 8.90 9.07 15.21
N GLN A 60 7.65 9.15 15.68
CA GLN A 60 7.22 8.49 16.92
C GLN A 60 7.37 6.95 16.85
N TYR A 61 7.11 6.33 15.70
CA TYR A 61 7.08 4.87 15.56
C TYR A 61 8.27 4.26 14.83
N ARG A 62 9.11 5.06 14.15
CA ARG A 62 10.28 4.53 13.43
C ARG A 62 11.28 3.82 14.35
N GLU A 63 11.40 4.23 15.61
CA GLU A 63 12.33 3.60 16.58
C GLU A 63 11.64 2.56 17.49
N ASP A 64 10.31 2.47 17.46
CA ASP A 64 9.58 1.50 18.28
C ASP A 64 9.71 0.10 17.68
N LYS A 65 10.41 -0.79 18.37
CA LYS A 65 10.65 -2.18 17.90
C LYS A 65 9.40 -3.05 17.91
N ASN A 66 8.33 -2.63 18.58
CA ASN A 66 7.07 -3.38 18.63
C ASN A 66 6.10 -2.96 17.51
N VAL A 67 6.40 -1.87 16.79
CA VAL A 67 5.56 -1.35 15.72
C VAL A 67 6.27 -1.52 14.39
N GLU A 68 5.83 -2.51 13.63
CA GLU A 68 6.34 -2.81 12.29
C GLU A 68 5.62 -2.01 11.19
N SER A 69 4.42 -1.51 11.48
CA SER A 69 3.60 -0.78 10.53
C SER A 69 2.65 0.20 11.22
N ILE A 70 2.25 1.23 10.47
CA ILE A 70 1.24 2.21 10.87
C ILE A 70 0.24 2.43 9.73
N GLU A 71 -0.95 2.91 10.06
CA GLU A 71 -1.94 3.35 9.07
C GLU A 71 -2.13 4.86 9.13
N ILE A 72 -2.22 5.49 7.96
CA ILE A 72 -2.52 6.91 7.81
C ILE A 72 -3.80 7.04 6.99
N VAL A 73 -4.84 7.62 7.56
CA VAL A 73 -6.16 7.81 6.95
C VAL A 73 -6.31 9.26 6.51
N TYR A 74 -6.30 9.51 5.19
CA TYR A 74 -6.46 10.84 4.58
C TYR A 74 -7.82 11.04 3.89
N GLY A 75 -8.67 10.02 3.88
CA GLY A 75 -10.02 10.03 3.34
C GLY A 75 -10.09 9.98 1.80
N ILE A 76 -11.29 9.68 1.30
CA ILE A 76 -11.60 9.52 -0.14
C ILE A 76 -11.89 10.85 -0.88
N GLY A 77 -11.42 11.97 -0.32
CA GLY A 77 -11.72 13.31 -0.83
C GLY A 77 -11.03 13.64 -2.17
N LYS A 78 -10.78 14.93 -2.43
CA LYS A 78 -10.14 15.41 -3.68
C LYS A 78 -8.67 15.00 -3.85
N GLY A 79 -8.13 14.13 -2.99
CA GLY A 79 -6.74 13.64 -3.05
C GLY A 79 -5.67 14.64 -2.59
N VAL A 80 -6.04 15.81 -2.05
CA VAL A 80 -5.08 16.80 -1.55
C VAL A 80 -4.28 16.25 -0.38
N LEU A 81 -4.97 15.76 0.65
CA LEU A 81 -4.34 15.19 1.85
C LEU A 81 -3.52 13.95 1.50
N ARG A 82 -4.02 13.10 0.59
CA ARG A 82 -3.27 11.98 0.01
C ARG A 82 -1.94 12.46 -0.55
N ARG A 83 -1.95 13.43 -1.47
CA ARG A 83 -0.72 13.91 -2.10
C ARG A 83 0.29 14.41 -1.07
N ILE A 84 -0.13 15.25 -0.14
CA ILE A 84 0.75 15.81 0.91
C ILE A 84 1.32 14.69 1.80
N THR A 85 0.49 13.70 2.15
CA THR A 85 0.92 12.53 2.93
C THR A 85 2.04 11.78 2.21
N PHE A 86 1.87 11.45 0.93
CA PHE A 86 2.91 10.74 0.17
C PHE A 86 4.17 11.60 -0.06
N GLU A 87 4.02 12.91 -0.27
CA GLU A 87 5.16 13.84 -0.34
C GLU A 87 5.95 13.84 0.98
N ALA A 88 5.27 13.81 2.13
CA ALA A 88 5.89 13.75 3.46
C ALA A 88 6.56 12.40 3.77
N LEU A 89 6.05 11.28 3.24
CA LEU A 89 6.62 9.94 3.45
C LEU A 89 7.86 9.67 2.57
N ARG A 90 7.96 10.34 1.42
CA ARG A 90 9.01 10.07 0.42
C ARG A 90 10.44 10.15 0.97
N PRO A 91 10.84 11.15 1.77
CA PRO A 91 12.19 11.21 2.34
C PRO A 91 12.53 10.00 3.23
N TYR A 92 11.54 9.38 3.86
CA TYR A 92 11.72 8.20 4.69
C TYR A 92 11.87 6.92 3.86
N GLN A 93 11.18 6.85 2.71
CA GLN A 93 11.40 5.78 1.73
C GLN A 93 12.79 5.89 1.10
N ASP A 94 13.19 7.10 0.69
CA ASP A 94 14.48 7.35 0.04
C ASP A 94 15.68 7.03 0.97
N ASN A 95 15.51 7.24 2.28
CA ASN A 95 16.52 6.93 3.30
C ASN A 95 16.41 5.49 3.86
N GLY A 96 15.49 4.68 3.36
CA GLY A 96 15.31 3.28 3.76
C GLY A 96 14.68 3.07 5.14
N ILE A 97 14.11 4.10 5.77
CA ILE A 97 13.37 3.98 7.05
C ILE A 97 12.02 3.31 6.81
N ILE A 98 11.36 3.68 5.72
CA ILE A 98 10.13 3.04 5.27
C ILE A 98 10.50 2.06 4.16
N LEU A 99 10.21 0.79 4.40
CA LEU A 99 10.42 -0.26 3.41
C LEU A 99 9.39 -0.17 2.28
N ASP A 100 8.13 0.07 2.63
CA ASP A 100 7.05 0.09 1.65
C ASP A 100 5.83 0.90 2.14
N VAL A 101 5.02 1.36 1.21
CA VAL A 101 3.76 2.08 1.47
C VAL A 101 2.66 1.49 0.60
N TYR A 102 1.70 0.83 1.25
CA TYR A 102 0.55 0.23 0.60
C TYR A 102 -0.64 1.15 0.68
N GLU A 103 -1.15 1.61 -0.45
CA GLU A 103 -2.41 2.33 -0.48
C GLU A 103 -3.58 1.34 -0.38
N GLY A 104 -4.40 1.51 0.65
CA GLY A 104 -5.62 0.75 0.87
C GLY A 104 -6.80 1.30 0.07
N ASN A 105 -7.80 0.44 -0.17
CA ASN A 105 -9.09 0.88 -0.71
C ASN A 105 -9.87 1.61 0.40
N GLY A 106 -9.86 2.95 0.39
CA GLY A 106 -10.63 3.73 1.38
C GLY A 106 -10.08 5.10 1.75
N GLY A 107 -9.03 5.57 1.07
CA GLY A 107 -8.39 6.83 1.45
C GLY A 107 -7.49 6.67 2.67
N SER A 108 -6.80 5.54 2.78
CA SER A 108 -5.73 5.33 3.74
C SER A 108 -4.55 4.65 3.08
N CYS A 109 -3.38 4.76 3.71
CA CYS A 109 -2.23 3.95 3.37
C CYS A 109 -1.63 3.30 4.62
N THR A 110 -1.07 2.12 4.44
CA THR A 110 -0.29 1.40 5.42
C THR A 110 1.18 1.61 5.11
N VAL A 111 1.92 2.09 6.09
CA VAL A 111 3.38 2.31 6.02
C VAL A 111 4.07 1.18 6.76
N ILE A 112 5.06 0.57 6.12
CA ILE A 112 5.88 -0.51 6.70
C ILE A 112 7.29 0.00 6.95
N PHE A 113 7.79 -0.15 8.18
CA PHE A 113 9.13 0.27 8.54
C PHE A 113 10.18 -0.81 8.21
N ASP A 114 11.39 -0.38 7.90
CA ASP A 114 12.59 -1.22 7.93
C ASP A 114 13.08 -1.32 9.39
N LYS A 115 13.23 -2.54 9.91
CA LYS A 115 13.54 -2.80 11.33
C LYS A 115 14.66 -3.84 11.45
#